data_AF-A0A645HHN0-F1
#
_entry.id   AF-A0A645HHN0-F1
#
_cell.length_a   1.000
_cell.length_b   1.000
_cell.length_c   1.000
_cell.angle_alpha   90.00
_cell.angle_beta   90.00
_cell.angle_gamma   90.00
#
_symmetry.space_group_name_H-M   'P 1'
#
loop_
_entity.id
_entity.type
_entity.pdbx_description
1 polymer ?
#
loop_
_entity_poly.entity_id
_entity_poly.type
_entity_poly.pdbx_seq_one_letter_code
_entity_poly.pdbx_strand_id
1 'polypeptide(L)'
;MAPNRNQPMTLDEIDEYLRTTLGAYRVLWLNHGYLAGDDTDSHVDTLARFCDEHTIAYVKCDDETDEHFDELKLMENELKSFKTPEEKPYRLIPLPMADALYHDGYRLPATYANFLIINGAVLMPAYASAKDETAKAQLQKAFPGREIIGIDCRPLIKQHGSLHCVTMQFPKSFI
;
A
#
# COMPACT_ATOMS: atom_id res chain seq x y z
N MET A 1 -14.82 -7.22 5.49
CA MET A 1 -15.51 -6.89 4.23
C MET A 1 -16.40 -5.66 4.45
N ALA A 2 -16.31 -4.67 3.57
CA ALA A 2 -17.13 -3.47 3.67
C ALA A 2 -18.59 -3.79 3.28
N PRO A 3 -19.59 -3.41 4.10
CA PRO A 3 -20.99 -3.75 3.84
C PRO A 3 -21.50 -3.10 2.54
N ASN A 4 -21.06 -1.90 2.21
CA ASN A 4 -21.51 -1.11 1.06
C ASN A 4 -20.84 -1.48 -0.29
N ARG A 5 -20.21 -2.65 -0.42
CA ARG A 5 -19.62 -3.11 -1.69
C ARG A 5 -20.47 -4.21 -2.33
N ASN A 6 -20.15 -5.47 -2.08
CA ASN A 6 -20.65 -6.59 -2.87
C ASN A 6 -21.77 -7.38 -2.19
N GLN A 7 -22.62 -6.74 -1.38
CA GLN A 7 -23.77 -7.45 -0.79
C GLN A 7 -24.69 -8.00 -1.89
N PRO A 8 -25.20 -9.24 -1.76
CA PRO A 8 -25.13 -10.13 -0.59
C PRO A 8 -23.98 -11.17 -0.60
N MET A 9 -22.94 -11.00 -1.41
CA MET A 9 -21.87 -12.00 -1.55
C MET A 9 -21.11 -12.27 -0.24
N THR A 10 -20.82 -13.55 -0.01
CA THR A 10 -19.93 -14.05 1.05
C THR A 10 -18.46 -13.86 0.69
N LEU A 11 -17.56 -14.03 1.66
CA LEU A 11 -16.12 -13.93 1.43
C LEU A 11 -15.63 -14.97 0.40
N ASP A 12 -16.12 -16.21 0.49
CA ASP A 12 -15.76 -17.30 -0.43
C ASP A 12 -16.22 -17.02 -1.87
N GLU A 13 -17.40 -16.42 -2.04
CA GLU A 13 -17.90 -16.01 -3.36
C GLU A 13 -17.07 -14.87 -3.95
N ILE A 14 -16.64 -13.90 -3.13
CA ILE A 14 -15.76 -12.82 -3.58
C ILE A 14 -14.37 -13.38 -3.92
N ASP A 15 -13.83 -14.27 -3.10
CA ASP A 15 -12.55 -14.93 -3.34
C ASP A 15 -12.54 -15.68 -4.69
N GLU A 16 -13.56 -16.52 -4.93
CA GLU A 16 -13.72 -17.23 -6.19
C GLU A 16 -13.90 -16.28 -7.38
N TYR A 17 -14.68 -15.21 -7.22
CA TYR A 17 -14.88 -14.21 -8.26
C TYR A 17 -13.57 -13.49 -8.63
N LEU A 18 -12.78 -13.07 -7.63
CA LEU A 18 -11.49 -12.42 -7.85
C LEU A 18 -10.49 -13.36 -8.52
N ARG A 19 -10.39 -14.62 -8.06
CA ARG A 19 -9.53 -15.63 -8.68
C ARG A 19 -9.88 -15.87 -10.14
N THR A 20 -11.16 -16.07 -10.44
CA THR A 20 -11.61 -16.33 -11.80
C THR A 20 -11.46 -15.12 -12.71
N THR A 21 -11.85 -13.92 -12.25
CA THR A 21 -11.88 -12.71 -13.09
C THR A 21 -10.48 -12.17 -13.36
N LEU A 22 -9.59 -12.21 -12.37
CA LEU A 22 -8.22 -11.69 -12.49
C LEU A 22 -7.21 -12.78 -12.93
N GLY A 23 -7.65 -14.03 -13.05
CA GLY A 23 -6.78 -15.18 -13.31
C GLY A 23 -5.79 -15.46 -12.16
N ALA A 24 -6.13 -15.04 -10.95
CA ALA A 24 -5.27 -15.20 -9.78
C ALA A 24 -5.38 -16.63 -9.21
N TYR A 25 -4.24 -17.19 -8.81
CA TYR A 25 -4.20 -18.51 -8.15
C TYR A 25 -4.79 -18.49 -6.73
N ARG A 26 -4.63 -17.37 -6.01
CA ARG A 26 -5.08 -17.18 -4.63
C ARG A 26 -5.23 -15.69 -4.30
N VAL A 27 -5.98 -15.39 -3.26
CA VAL A 27 -6.09 -14.06 -2.66
C VAL A 27 -5.48 -14.10 -1.25
N LEU A 28 -4.67 -13.09 -0.92
CA LEU A 28 -4.12 -12.91 0.43
C LEU A 28 -4.93 -11.81 1.13
N TRP A 29 -5.62 -12.17 2.21
CA TRP A 29 -6.53 -11.27 2.91
C TRP A 29 -5.85 -10.67 4.14
N LEU A 30 -5.70 -9.35 4.16
CA LEU A 30 -5.38 -8.60 5.37
C LEU A 30 -6.68 -8.23 6.08
N ASN A 31 -6.74 -8.44 7.39
CA ASN A 31 -7.87 -8.05 8.23
C ASN A 31 -7.56 -6.82 9.07
N HIS A 32 -6.29 -6.44 9.13
CA HIS A 32 -5.78 -5.31 9.89
C HIS A 32 -5.11 -4.26 9.02
N GLY A 33 -5.02 -3.05 9.57
CA GLY A 33 -4.43 -1.90 8.92
C GLY A 33 -5.47 -0.93 8.36
N TYR A 34 -5.27 0.35 8.67
CA TYR A 34 -6.04 1.47 8.13
C TYR A 34 -5.16 2.73 8.17
N LEU A 35 -5.61 3.80 7.52
CA LEU A 35 -5.05 5.14 7.67
C LEU A 35 -6.19 6.12 7.97
N ALA A 36 -6.00 7.00 8.93
CA ALA A 36 -6.94 8.05 9.28
C ALA A 36 -7.10 9.04 8.11
N GLY A 37 -8.34 9.41 7.84
CA GLY A 37 -8.70 10.24 6.68
C GLY A 37 -8.75 9.49 5.35
N ASP A 38 -8.57 8.17 5.36
CA ASP A 38 -8.86 7.31 4.21
C ASP A 38 -10.38 7.12 4.07
N ASP A 39 -10.92 7.51 2.92
CA ASP A 39 -12.35 7.39 2.60
C ASP A 39 -12.66 6.13 1.77
N THR A 40 -11.70 5.23 1.58
CA THR A 40 -11.81 4.07 0.69
C THR A 40 -12.17 2.76 1.40
N ASP A 41 -12.40 2.79 2.71
CA ASP A 41 -12.53 1.61 3.59
C ASP A 41 -11.25 0.76 3.64
N SER A 42 -10.08 1.40 3.82
CA SER A 42 -8.75 0.78 3.93
C SER A 42 -8.26 0.10 2.65
N HIS A 43 -8.19 0.83 1.54
CA HIS A 43 -7.62 0.28 0.32
C HIS A 43 -6.17 -0.19 0.52
N VAL A 44 -5.90 -1.43 0.07
CA VAL A 44 -4.59 -2.08 0.20
C VAL A 44 -3.46 -1.28 -0.45
N ASP A 45 -3.75 -0.46 -1.46
CA ASP A 45 -2.75 0.34 -2.17
C ASP A 45 -2.13 1.46 -1.32
N THR A 46 -2.73 1.76 -0.16
CA THR A 46 -2.19 2.70 0.83
C THR A 46 -1.42 1.99 1.96
N LEU A 47 -1.53 0.66 2.06
CA LEU A 47 -1.05 -0.15 3.18
C LEU A 47 0.10 -1.10 2.80
N ALA A 48 -0.08 -1.90 1.75
CA ALA A 48 0.87 -2.94 1.34
C ALA A 48 0.89 -3.14 -0.18
N ARG A 49 2.08 -3.32 -0.76
CA ARG A 49 2.29 -3.43 -2.21
C ARG A 49 3.30 -4.50 -2.55
N PHE A 50 2.94 -5.38 -3.49
CA PHE A 50 3.93 -6.22 -4.16
C PHE A 50 4.94 -5.35 -4.91
N CYS A 51 6.23 -5.62 -4.69
CA CYS A 51 7.34 -5.01 -5.42
C CYS A 51 7.88 -5.96 -6.50
N ASP A 52 7.77 -7.27 -6.24
CA ASP A 52 8.03 -8.37 -7.17
C ASP A 52 7.24 -9.60 -6.68
N GLU A 53 7.51 -10.77 -7.26
CA GLU A 53 6.84 -12.05 -6.95
C GLU A 53 7.06 -12.53 -5.50
N HIS A 54 8.08 -12.01 -4.81
CA HIS A 54 8.54 -12.48 -3.50
C HIS A 54 8.68 -11.36 -2.46
N THR A 55 8.46 -10.10 -2.83
CA THR A 55 8.72 -8.93 -1.97
C THR A 55 7.46 -8.08 -1.81
N ILE A 56 7.14 -7.73 -0.57
CA ILE A 56 6.05 -6.81 -0.22
C ILE A 56 6.64 -5.61 0.53
N ALA A 57 6.36 -4.40 0.04
CA ALA A 57 6.57 -3.18 0.81
C ALA A 57 5.29 -2.84 1.58
N TYR A 58 5.40 -2.38 2.83
CA TYR A 58 4.23 -2.13 3.68
C TYR A 58 4.47 -0.97 4.64
N VAL A 59 3.39 -0.30 5.07
CA VAL A 59 3.47 0.79 6.06
C VAL A 59 3.74 0.22 7.45
N LYS A 60 4.75 0.76 8.13
CA LYS A 60 5.10 0.41 9.51
C LYS A 60 5.07 1.65 10.38
N CYS A 61 4.32 1.58 11.48
CA CYS A 61 4.35 2.58 12.55
C CYS A 61 5.14 2.03 13.73
N ASP A 62 6.19 2.74 14.13
CA ASP A 62 7.01 2.42 15.31
C ASP A 62 6.71 3.36 16.50
N ASP A 63 5.82 4.34 16.33
CA ASP A 63 5.40 5.26 17.40
C ASP A 63 4.21 4.66 18.15
N GLU A 64 4.45 4.13 19.35
CA GLU A 64 3.41 3.52 20.19
C GLU A 64 2.32 4.50 20.65
N THR A 65 2.51 5.80 20.46
CA THR A 65 1.53 6.83 20.81
C THR A 65 0.63 7.24 19.65
N ASP A 66 0.93 6.79 18.43
CA ASP A 66 0.11 7.04 17.25
C ASP A 66 -1.08 6.07 17.18
N GLU A 67 -2.27 6.56 16.83
CA GLU A 67 -3.51 5.78 16.73
C GLU A 67 -3.42 4.57 15.75
N HIS A 68 -2.46 4.60 14.82
CA HIS A 68 -2.27 3.53 13.85
C HIS A 68 -1.35 2.40 14.34
N PHE A 69 -0.65 2.58 15.46
CA PHE A 69 0.39 1.66 15.91
C PHE A 69 -0.13 0.23 16.04
N ASP A 70 -1.20 0.03 16.79
CA ASP A 70 -1.72 -1.30 17.08
C ASP A 70 -2.21 -2.01 15.81
N GLU A 71 -2.99 -1.32 14.97
CA GLU A 71 -3.52 -1.90 13.73
C GLU A 71 -2.43 -2.21 12.70
N LEU A 72 -1.46 -1.32 12.51
CA LEU A 72 -0.35 -1.57 11.57
C LEU A 72 0.61 -2.65 12.08
N LYS A 73 0.74 -2.82 13.40
CA LYS A 73 1.49 -3.92 14.01
C LYS A 73 0.79 -5.27 13.82
N LEU A 74 -0.54 -5.30 13.92
CA LEU A 74 -1.33 -6.50 13.61
C LEU A 74 -1.22 -6.86 12.12
N MET A 75 -1.33 -5.87 11.23
CA MET A 75 -1.10 -6.05 9.79
C MET A 75 0.31 -6.58 9.49
N GLU A 76 1.35 -6.07 10.16
CA GLU A 76 2.72 -6.58 10.02
C GLU A 76 2.80 -8.08 10.39
N ASN A 77 2.07 -8.52 11.42
CA ASN A 77 2.03 -9.93 11.81
C ASN A 77 1.31 -10.80 10.78
N GLU A 78 0.22 -10.31 10.18
CA GLU A 78 -0.46 -10.99 9.07
C GLU A 78 0.48 -11.15 7.87
N LEU A 79 1.18 -10.08 7.48
CA LEU A 79 2.16 -10.09 6.39
C LEU A 79 3.30 -11.09 6.64
N LYS A 80 3.78 -11.21 7.89
CA LYS A 80 4.80 -12.20 8.28
C LYS A 80 4.29 -13.64 8.18
N SER A 81 2.98 -13.86 8.31
CA SER A 81 2.36 -15.18 8.18
C SER A 81 2.16 -15.62 6.72
N PHE A 82 2.10 -14.67 5.79
CA PHE A 82 1.94 -14.96 4.37
C PHE A 82 3.17 -15.65 3.80
N LYS A 83 2.91 -16.60 2.89
CA LYS A 83 3.93 -17.35 2.17
C LYS A 83 3.72 -17.28 0.68
N THR A 84 4.77 -17.34 -0.13
CA THR A 84 4.73 -17.52 -1.59
C THR A 84 4.08 -18.85 -1.99
N PRO A 85 3.76 -19.09 -3.27
CA PRO A 85 3.27 -20.40 -3.72
C PRO A 85 4.25 -21.55 -3.45
N GLU A 86 5.55 -21.25 -3.32
CA GLU A 86 6.61 -22.19 -2.95
C GLU A 86 6.75 -22.37 -1.44
N GLU A 87 5.76 -21.95 -0.65
CA GLU A 87 5.73 -22.07 0.82
C GLU A 87 6.86 -21.32 1.56
N LYS A 88 7.46 -20.31 0.92
CA LYS A 88 8.50 -19.45 1.52
C LYS A 88 7.88 -18.16 2.08
N PRO A 89 8.40 -17.57 3.17
CA PRO A 89 7.93 -16.26 3.61
C PRO A 89 8.23 -15.19 2.55
N TYR A 90 7.36 -14.18 2.44
CA TYR A 90 7.65 -13.00 1.64
C TYR A 90 8.79 -12.18 2.26
N ARG A 91 9.62 -11.56 1.42
CA ARG A 91 10.56 -10.53 1.86
C ARG A 91 9.78 -9.25 2.15
N LEU A 92 9.76 -8.83 3.41
CA LEU A 92 9.03 -7.63 3.82
C LEU A 92 9.95 -6.40 3.87
N ILE A 93 9.54 -5.31 3.23
CA ILE A 93 10.23 -4.02 3.20
C ILE A 93 9.38 -2.98 3.95
N PRO A 94 9.73 -2.62 5.20
CA PRO A 94 8.96 -1.62 5.94
C PRO A 94 9.20 -0.23 5.35
N LEU A 95 8.11 0.46 5.02
CA LEU A 95 8.06 1.87 4.72
C LEU A 95 7.67 2.63 5.98
N PRO A 96 8.32 3.76 6.29
CA PRO A 96 8.00 4.52 7.49
C PRO A 96 6.58 5.08 7.41
N MET A 97 5.84 5.08 8.51
CA MET A 97 4.62 5.87 8.64
C MET A 97 4.93 7.35 8.35
N ALA A 98 4.19 7.96 7.42
CA ALA A 98 4.36 9.37 7.09
C ALA A 98 4.10 10.24 8.34
N ASP A 99 4.74 11.41 8.40
CA ASP A 99 4.41 12.36 9.46
C ASP A 99 2.95 12.79 9.35
N ALA A 100 2.30 13.02 10.48
CA ALA A 100 0.90 13.41 10.50
C ALA A 100 0.72 14.75 9.76
N LEU A 101 -0.07 14.72 8.69
CA LEU A 101 -0.50 15.89 7.94
C LEU A 101 -1.98 16.14 8.21
N TYR A 102 -2.37 17.42 8.26
CA TYR A 102 -3.74 17.82 8.53
C TYR A 102 -4.24 18.82 7.50
N HIS A 103 -5.52 18.73 7.16
CA HIS A 103 -6.24 19.72 6.37
C HIS A 103 -7.65 19.88 6.95
N ASP A 104 -8.10 21.12 7.13
CA ASP A 104 -9.42 21.45 7.68
C ASP A 104 -9.78 20.73 8.98
N GLY A 105 -8.77 20.47 9.82
CA GLY A 105 -8.92 19.81 11.12
C GLY A 105 -8.89 18.27 11.07
N TYR A 106 -8.80 17.68 9.89
CA TYR A 106 -8.76 16.23 9.70
C TYR A 106 -7.35 15.74 9.36
N ARG A 107 -6.99 14.57 9.89
CA ARG A 107 -5.75 13.88 9.54
C ARG A 107 -5.86 13.35 8.11
N LEU A 108 -4.81 13.52 7.32
CA LEU A 108 -4.74 13.08 5.93
C LEU A 108 -4.09 11.68 5.83
N PRO A 109 -4.52 10.83 4.87
CA PRO A 109 -4.02 9.47 4.72
C PRO A 109 -2.66 9.42 3.98
N ALA A 110 -1.69 10.24 4.40
CA ALA A 110 -0.37 10.29 3.76
C ALA A 110 0.37 8.96 3.93
N THR A 111 0.89 8.41 2.83
CA THR A 111 1.59 7.12 2.83
C THR A 111 2.57 7.00 1.67
N TYR A 112 3.76 6.45 1.96
CA TYR A 112 4.74 6.14 0.92
C TYR A 112 4.38 4.88 0.12
N ALA A 113 3.47 4.03 0.60
CA ALA A 113 3.04 2.82 -0.10
C ALA A 113 2.21 3.11 -1.36
N ASN A 114 1.68 4.33 -1.49
CA ASN A 114 0.88 4.75 -2.65
C ASN A 114 1.76 5.18 -3.84
N PHE A 115 2.85 4.46 -4.08
CA PHE A 115 3.78 4.67 -5.18
C PHE A 115 3.25 4.08 -6.50
N LEU A 116 3.79 4.56 -7.62
CA LEU A 116 3.53 4.05 -8.97
C LEU A 116 4.80 3.44 -9.57
N ILE A 117 4.71 2.20 -10.04
CA ILE A 117 5.78 1.54 -10.78
C ILE A 117 5.60 1.83 -12.27
N ILE A 118 6.61 2.41 -12.91
CA ILE A 118 6.66 2.65 -14.36
C ILE A 118 7.88 1.99 -14.98
N ASN A 119 7.99 1.95 -16.30
CA ASN A 119 9.16 1.42 -16.99
C ASN A 119 10.43 2.19 -16.54
N GLY A 120 11.36 1.49 -15.89
CA GLY A 120 12.64 2.04 -15.45
C GLY A 120 12.63 2.84 -14.13
N ALA A 121 11.47 3.17 -13.57
CA ALA A 121 11.39 4.00 -12.36
C ALA A 121 10.21 3.65 -11.44
N VAL A 122 10.25 4.17 -10.21
CA VAL A 122 9.16 4.17 -9.24
C VAL A 122 8.92 5.60 -8.79
N LEU A 123 7.71 6.11 -9.02
CA LEU A 123 7.28 7.42 -8.54
C LEU A 123 6.74 7.26 -7.13
N MET A 124 7.47 7.78 -6.15
CA MET A 124 7.13 7.72 -4.74
C MET A 124 6.50 9.05 -4.31
N PRO A 125 5.35 9.06 -3.62
CA PRO A 125 4.83 10.29 -3.03
C PRO A 125 5.79 10.80 -1.94
N ALA A 126 6.03 12.10 -1.91
CA ALA A 126 6.86 12.78 -0.95
C ALA A 126 6.06 13.88 -0.24
N TYR A 127 6.40 14.12 1.01
CA TYR A 127 5.60 14.94 1.92
C TYR A 127 6.40 16.08 2.58
N ALA A 128 7.59 16.39 2.06
CA ALA A 128 8.52 17.36 2.61
C ALA A 128 8.93 17.01 4.06
N SER A 129 9.22 15.74 4.28
CA SER A 129 9.63 15.16 5.56
C SER A 129 11.01 14.52 5.43
N ALA A 130 11.77 14.47 6.53
CA ALA A 130 13.00 13.67 6.58
C ALA A 130 12.74 12.17 6.32
N LYS A 131 11.50 11.70 6.52
CA LYS A 131 11.09 10.34 6.22
C LYS A 131 11.00 10.06 4.71
N ASP A 132 10.94 11.09 3.85
CA ASP A 132 10.96 10.93 2.39
C ASP A 132 12.22 10.16 1.95
N GLU A 133 13.39 10.52 2.48
CA GLU A 133 14.66 9.84 2.16
C GLU A 133 14.72 8.43 2.76
N THR A 134 14.13 8.21 3.93
CA THR A 134 14.01 6.87 4.54
C THR A 134 13.16 5.96 3.65
N ALA A 135 11.99 6.44 3.21
CA ALA A 135 11.10 5.71 2.31
C ALA A 135 11.78 5.41 0.97
N LYS A 136 12.45 6.41 0.39
CA LYS A 136 13.23 6.26 -0.86
C LYS A 136 14.29 5.17 -0.73
N ALA A 137 15.06 5.17 0.36
CA ALA A 137 16.09 4.15 0.60
C ALA A 137 15.51 2.74 0.75
N GLN A 138 14.33 2.59 1.36
CA GLN A 138 13.66 1.28 1.46
C GLN A 138 13.13 0.82 0.11
N LEU A 139 12.45 1.68 -0.65
CA LEU A 139 12.00 1.36 -2.00
C LEU A 139 13.17 1.03 -2.93
N GLN A 140 14.32 1.68 -2.78
CA GLN A 140 15.51 1.35 -3.57
C GLN A 140 15.98 -0.10 -3.34
N LYS A 141 15.84 -0.63 -2.12
CA LYS A 141 16.14 -2.04 -1.81
C LYS A 141 15.15 -3.01 -2.46
N ALA A 142 13.90 -2.58 -2.64
CA ALA A 142 12.85 -3.34 -3.30
C ALA A 142 12.98 -3.28 -4.83
N PHE A 143 13.49 -2.18 -5.38
CA PHE A 143 13.63 -1.96 -6.81
C PHE A 143 15.07 -1.58 -7.21
N PRO A 144 16.05 -2.48 -7.05
CA PRO A 144 17.47 -2.16 -7.25
C PRO A 144 17.83 -1.69 -8.67
N GLY A 145 17.04 -2.09 -9.68
CA GLY A 145 17.23 -1.71 -11.08
C GLY A 145 16.36 -0.54 -11.57
N ARG A 146 15.66 0.15 -10.66
CA ARG A 146 14.78 1.28 -11.00
C ARG A 146 15.21 2.54 -10.24
N GLU A 147 15.03 3.68 -10.88
CA GLU A 147 15.18 4.98 -10.24
C GLU A 147 13.98 5.26 -9.31
N ILE A 148 14.24 5.70 -8.08
CA ILE A 148 13.17 6.15 -7.17
C ILE A 148 13.06 7.68 -7.24
N ILE A 149 11.93 8.16 -7.77
CA ILE A 149 11.66 9.58 -8.01
C ILE A 149 10.61 10.06 -7.01
N GLY A 150 10.97 11.00 -6.14
CA GLY A 150 10.04 11.61 -5.18
C GLY A 150 9.18 12.68 -5.84
N ILE A 151 7.87 12.64 -5.63
CA ILE A 151 6.89 13.59 -6.17
C ILE A 151 6.16 14.26 -5.01
N ASP A 152 6.17 15.60 -4.93
CA ASP A 152 5.43 16.32 -3.88
C ASP A 152 3.91 16.09 -4.02
N CYS A 153 3.38 15.26 -3.13
CA CYS A 153 1.96 14.87 -3.12
C CYS A 153 1.15 15.58 -2.03
N ARG A 154 1.73 16.57 -1.32
CA ARG A 154 0.98 17.38 -0.34
C ARG A 154 -0.23 18.10 -0.94
N PRO A 155 -0.21 18.58 -2.20
CA PRO A 155 -1.41 19.12 -2.82
C PRO A 155 -2.47 18.05 -3.08
N LEU A 156 -2.05 16.85 -3.50
CA LEU A 156 -2.94 15.76 -3.91
C LEU A 156 -3.65 15.13 -2.71
N ILE A 157 -2.92 14.91 -1.61
CA ILE A 157 -3.44 14.25 -0.42
C ILE A 157 -4.51 15.05 0.32
N LYS A 158 -4.64 16.37 0.05
CA LYS A 158 -5.77 17.19 0.51
C LYS A 158 -7.11 16.75 -0.09
N GLN A 159 -7.10 15.90 -1.11
CA GLN A 159 -8.29 15.27 -1.69
C GLN A 159 -8.35 13.77 -1.35
N HIS A 160 -7.74 13.36 -0.23
CA HIS A 160 -7.80 12.00 0.35
C HIS A 160 -7.19 10.89 -0.52
N GLY A 161 -6.52 11.22 -1.62
CA GLY A 161 -5.81 10.28 -2.49
C GLY A 161 -4.37 10.73 -2.77
N SER A 162 -3.49 9.79 -3.11
CA SER A 162 -2.10 10.07 -3.45
C SER A 162 -1.79 9.61 -4.90
N LEU A 163 -0.51 9.54 -5.25
CA LEU A 163 -0.03 9.41 -6.63
C LEU A 163 -0.61 8.21 -7.37
N HIS A 164 -0.66 7.03 -6.74
CA HIS A 164 -1.18 5.83 -7.38
C HIS A 164 -2.67 5.96 -7.72
N CYS A 165 -3.46 6.58 -6.84
CA CYS A 165 -4.91 6.70 -6.97
C CYS A 165 -5.37 7.47 -8.22
N VAL A 166 -4.51 8.29 -8.82
CA VAL A 166 -4.82 9.08 -10.03
C VAL A 166 -4.24 8.48 -11.31
N THR A 167 -3.80 7.22 -11.26
CA THR A 167 -3.11 6.55 -12.37
C THR A 167 -3.65 5.15 -12.65
N MET A 168 -3.52 4.70 -13.89
CA MET A 168 -3.82 3.34 -14.31
C MET A 168 -2.86 2.93 -15.43
N GLN A 169 -2.03 1.90 -15.18
CA GLN A 169 -1.08 1.40 -16.17
C GLN A 169 -1.76 0.48 -17.19
N PHE A 170 -1.34 0.61 -18.45
CA PHE A 170 -1.67 -0.34 -19.51
C PHE A 170 -0.43 -1.18 -19.86
N PRO A 171 -0.49 -2.51 -19.79
CA PRO A 171 0.58 -3.38 -20.26
C PRO A 171 0.87 -3.15 -21.74
N LYS A 172 2.12 -3.36 -22.17
CA LYS A 172 2.56 -3.12 -23.56
C LYS A 172 1.72 -3.84 -24.62
N SER A 173 1.13 -4.99 -24.28
CA SER A 173 0.32 -5.82 -25.18
C SER A 173 -1.19 -5.62 -24.99
N PHE A 174 -1.62 -4.61 -24.23
CA PHE A 174 -3.04 -4.35 -23.98
C PHE A 174 -3.71 -3.53 -25.11
N ILE A 175 -2.92 -2.75 -25.86
CA ILE A 175 -3.36 -1.96 -27.03
C ILE A 175 -2.65 -2.49 -28.28
#